data_AF-A0A2K8X9F6-F1
#
_entry.id   AF-A0A2K8X9F6-F1
#
_cell.length_a   1.000
_cell.length_b   1.000
_cell.length_c   1.000
_cell.angle_alpha   90.00
_cell.angle_beta   90.00
_cell.angle_gamma   90.00
#
_symmetry.space_group_name_H-M   'P 1'
#
loop_
_entity.id
_entity.type
_entity.pdbx_description
1 polymer ?
#
loop_
_entity_poly.entity_id
_entity_poly.type
_entity_poly.pdbx_seq_one_letter_code
_entity_poly.pdbx_strand_id
1 'polypeptide(L)' 'MKISVIATAGFLSFNLVDLFLHKEYKVVGLDNFSTIHLHNTAPLEKLEFFTFIKADMKAQSKL' A
#
# COMPACT_ATOMS: atom_id res chain seq x y z
N MET A 1 5.40 -7.68 13.70
CA MET A 1 5.60 -6.23 13.41
C MET A 1 4.65 -5.81 12.30
N LYS A 2 4.09 -4.59 12.36
CA LYS A 2 3.12 -4.07 11.36
C LYS A 2 3.73 -2.86 10.66
N ILE A 3 3.70 -2.85 9.32
CA ILE A 3 4.34 -1.84 8.47
C ILE A 3 3.25 -1.10 7.70
N SER A 4 3.35 0.24 7.63
CA SER A 4 2.47 1.05 6.78
C SER A 4 3.28 1.66 5.64
N VAL A 5 2.78 1.53 4.41
CA VAL A 5 3.45 2.02 3.20
C VAL A 5 2.52 3.01 2.50
N ILE A 6 3.00 4.23 2.29
CA ILE A 6 2.29 5.29 1.59
C ILE A 6 2.65 5.27 0.10
N ALA A 7 1.75 5.74 -0.75
CA ALA A 7 1.89 5.74 -2.21
C ALA A 7 2.14 4.33 -2.73
N THR A 8 1.41 3.33 -2.22
CA THR A 8 1.66 1.90 -2.49
C THR A 8 1.63 1.50 -3.96
N ALA A 9 0.92 2.23 -4.82
CA ALA A 9 0.87 1.96 -6.26
C ALA A 9 2.09 2.55 -7.03
N GLY A 10 3.01 3.22 -6.34
CA GLY A 10 4.25 3.74 -6.89
C GLY A 10 5.33 2.67 -7.14
N PHE A 11 6.31 2.98 -7.99
CA PHE A 11 7.37 2.06 -8.40
C PHE A 11 8.19 1.50 -7.22
N LEU A 12 8.72 2.37 -6.37
CA LEU A 12 9.58 1.95 -5.25
C LEU A 12 8.78 1.28 -4.13
N SER A 13 7.65 1.89 -3.77
CA SER A 13 6.77 1.45 -2.69
C SER A 13 6.14 0.09 -2.98
N PHE A 14 5.75 -0.20 -4.23
CA PHE A 14 5.22 -1.50 -4.61
C PHE A 14 6.23 -2.63 -4.36
N ASN A 15 7.49 -2.44 -4.77
CA ASN A 15 8.56 -3.41 -4.53
C ASN A 15 8.88 -3.59 -3.04
N LEU A 16 8.78 -2.54 -2.23
CA LEU A 16 8.95 -2.64 -0.77
C LEU A 16 7.82 -3.45 -0.12
N VAL A 17 6.57 -3.25 -0.57
CA VAL A 17 5.44 -4.05 -0.08
C VAL A 17 5.65 -5.53 -0.36
N ASP A 18 6.06 -5.88 -1.58
CA ASP A 18 6.34 -7.26 -1.96
C ASP A 18 7.43 -7.89 -1.06
N LEU A 19 8.55 -7.17 -0.86
CA LEU A 19 9.62 -7.59 0.03
C LEU A 19 9.16 -7.81 1.47
N PHE A 20 8.32 -6.92 2.01
CA PHE A 20 7.83 -7.05 3.38
C PHE A 20 6.83 -8.18 3.55
N LEU A 21 5.97 -8.41 2.55
CA LEU A 21 5.04 -9.54 2.55
C LEU A 21 5.80 -10.87 2.46
N HIS A 22 6.85 -10.96 1.64
CA HIS A 22 7.72 -12.14 1.58
C HIS A 22 8.48 -12.40 2.90
N LYS A 23 8.68 -11.36 3.71
CA LYS A 23 9.23 -11.48 5.07
C LYS A 23 8.15 -11.71 6.14
N GLU A 24 6.93 -12.05 5.73
CA GLU A 24 5.78 -12.34 6.59
C GLU A 24 5.38 -11.18 7.51
N TYR A 25 5.68 -9.94 7.12
CA TYR A 25 5.17 -8.76 7.81
C TYR A 25 3.73 -8.48 7.41
N LYS A 26 2.95 -8.00 8.38
CA LYS A 26 1.63 -7.41 8.10
C LYS A 26 1.83 -6.02 7.51
N VAL A 27 1.40 -5.81 6.27
CA VAL A 27 1.58 -4.56 5.53
C VAL A 27 0.22 -3.89 5.28
N VAL A 28 0.13 -2.61 5.61
CA VAL A 28 -1.00 -1.75 5.26
C VAL A 28 -0.55 -0.76 4.19
N GLY A 29 -1.09 -0.88 2.98
CA GLY A 29 -0.86 0.05 1.89
C GLY A 29 -1.86 1.21 1.89
N LEU A 30 -1.38 2.42 1.63
CA LEU A 30 -2.16 3.65 1.52
C LEU A 30 -1.85 4.33 0.19
N ASP A 31 -2.87 4.57 -0.64
CA ASP A 31 -2.72 5.32 -1.90
C ASP A 31 -4.03 6.01 -2.30
N ASN A 32 -3.97 7.17 -2.96
CA ASN A 32 -5.13 7.87 -3.50
C ASN A 32 -5.27 7.72 -5.02
N PHE A 33 -4.35 7.02 -5.67
CA PHE A 33 -4.29 6.84 -7.12
C PHE A 33 -4.20 8.19 -7.87
N SER A 34 -3.53 9.20 -7.30
CA SER A 34 -3.47 10.55 -7.88
C SER A 34 -2.51 10.69 -9.08
N THR A 35 -1.45 9.87 -9.16
CA THR A 35 -0.53 9.84 -10.30
C THR A 35 -0.69 8.55 -11.12
N ILE A 36 -0.58 8.66 -12.44
CA ILE A 36 -0.63 7.54 -13.42
C ILE A 36 0.12 6.32 -12.86
N HIS A 37 -0.58 5.19 -12.78
CA HIS A 37 -0.13 3.98 -12.09
C HIS A 37 0.87 3.20 -12.93
N LEU A 38 2.01 2.89 -12.34
CA LEU A 38 2.97 1.95 -12.93
C LEU A 38 2.68 0.51 -12.49
N HIS A 39 2.09 0.31 -11.31
CA HIS A 39 1.86 -1.01 -10.72
C HIS A 39 0.42 -1.22 -10.25
N ASN A 40 -0.13 -2.37 -10.63
CA ASN A 40 -1.44 -2.81 -10.20
C ASN A 40 -1.34 -3.49 -8.81
N THR A 41 -2.03 -2.96 -7.81
CA THR A 41 -2.07 -3.53 -6.45
C THR A 41 -3.05 -4.70 -6.30
N ALA A 42 -3.92 -4.96 -7.29
CA ALA A 42 -4.92 -6.03 -7.23
C ALA A 42 -4.38 -7.44 -6.93
N PRO A 43 -3.16 -7.84 -7.37
CA PRO A 43 -2.58 -9.13 -6.96
C PRO A 43 -2.27 -9.19 -5.46
N LEU A 44 -1.83 -8.08 -4.87
CA LEU A 44 -1.45 -7.99 -3.47
C LEU A 44 -2.67 -8.04 -2.54
N GLU A 45 -3.80 -7.49 -2.97
CA GLU A 45 -5.07 -7.48 -2.21
C GLU A 45 -5.62 -8.88 -1.87
N LYS A 46 -5.14 -9.93 -2.56
CA LYS A 46 -5.51 -11.32 -2.28
C LYS A 46 -4.67 -11.97 -1.18
N LEU A 47 -3.62 -11.30 -0.69
CA LEU A 47 -2.70 -11.83 0.30
C LEU A 47 -3.19 -11.52 1.72
N GLU A 48 -3.23 -12.53 2.58
CA GLU A 48 -3.76 -12.43 3.96
C GLU A 48 -3.03 -11.38 4.82
N PHE A 49 -1.74 -11.14 4.56
CA PHE A 49 -0.93 -10.17 5.30
C PHE A 49 -0.95 -8.76 4.72
N PHE A 50 -1.73 -8.52 3.66
CA PHE A 50 -1.85 -7.21 3.03
C PHE A 50 -3.23 -6.62 3.24
N THR A 51 -3.27 -5.32 3.53
CA THR A 51 -4.51 -4.53 3.56
C THR A 51 -4.28 -3.25 2.78
N PHE A 52 -5.11 -2.99 1.77
CA PHE A 52 -5.07 -1.74 1.03
C PHE A 52 -6.14 -0.78 1.54
N ILE A 53 -5.75 0.48 1.75
CA ILE A 53 -6.64 1.57 2.15
C ILE A 53 -6.50 2.67 1.10
N LYS A 54 -7.58 2.92 0.37
CA LYS A 54 -7.64 4.09 -0.50
C LYS A 54 -7.78 5.35 0.35
N ALA A 55 -6.75 6.20 0.37
CA ALA A 55 -6.73 7.40 1.20
C ALA A 55 -5.92 8.52 0.55
N ASP A 56 -6.49 9.73 0.56
CA ASP A 56 -5.76 10.96 0.23
C ASP A 56 -5.15 11.54 1.50
N MET A 57 -3.81 11.68 1.52
CA MET A 57 -3.10 12.23 2.67
C MET A 57 -3.43 13.69 2.95
N LYS A 58 -3.94 14.44 1.97
CA LYS A 58 -4.36 15.83 2.14
C LYS A 58 -5.76 15.92 2.77
N ALA A 59 -6.54 14.83 2.75
CA ALA A 59 -7.85 14.76 3.37
C ALA A 59 -7.69 14.39 4.86
N GLN A 60 -7.56 15.41 5.71
CA GLN A 60 -7.55 15.20 7.15
C GLN A 60 -8.98 14.88 7.63
N SER A 61 -9.17 13.72 8.26
CA SER A 61 -10.36 13.43 9.05
C SER A 61 -10.43 14.45 10.20
N LYS A 62 -11.44 15.32 10.18
CA LYS A 62 -11.74 16.18 11.33
C LYS A 62 -12.37 15.29 12.40
N LEU A 63 -11.60 14.97 13.44
CA LEU A 63 -12.12 14.46 14.71
C LEU A 63 -12.78 15.61 15.48
#